data_AF-A0A4Q3RRB9-F1
#
_entry.id   AF-A0A4Q3RRB9-F1
#
_cell.length_a   1.000
_cell.length_b   1.000
_cell.length_c   1.000
_cell.angle_alpha   90.00
_cell.angle_beta   90.00
_cell.angle_gamma   90.00
#
_symmetry.space_group_name_H-M   'P 1'
#
loop_
_entity.id
_entity.type
_entity.pdbx_description
1 polymer ?
#
loop_
_entity_poly.entity_id
_entity_poly.type
_entity_poly.pdbx_seq_one_letter_code
_entity_poly.pdbx_strand_id
1 'polypeptide(L)'
;MQEKRGAGTAALLETENQQLLKLNEIVLQSIEEEKLISQKLFEFEDQHPPFSSRLADSIASFGGSWRFIVFFTLTILLWICINIYLLSSPFDPYPFILLNLVLSTVAAVQAPLIMMSQNRKEQKDRERGVHDYMVNLKSEIEVRNLHQKLDLLITEQMKTLFEIQKLQMEMMEEIKEAIATKTFMPESPSHSLVSTNL
;
A
#
# COMPACT_ATOMS: atom_id res chain seq x y z
N MET A 1 49.82 8.53 -26.80
CA MET A 1 49.37 7.37 -25.99
C MET A 1 48.64 7.79 -24.70
N GLN A 2 49.00 8.89 -24.03
CA GLN A 2 48.31 9.34 -22.80
C GLN A 2 46.95 10.04 -23.04
N GLU A 3 46.78 10.72 -24.18
CA GLU A 3 45.56 11.48 -24.54
C GLU A 3 44.30 10.61 -24.69
N LYS A 4 44.46 9.36 -25.15
CA LYS A 4 43.35 8.41 -25.33
C LYS A 4 42.81 7.83 -24.02
N ARG A 5 43.58 7.89 -22.93
CA ARG A 5 43.19 7.35 -21.61
C ARG A 5 42.38 8.36 -20.79
N GLY A 6 42.69 9.65 -20.88
CA GLY A 6 41.93 10.72 -20.22
C GLY A 6 40.54 10.96 -20.83
N ALA A 7 40.40 10.74 -22.15
CA ALA A 7 39.12 10.84 -22.84
C ALA A 7 38.11 9.75 -22.40
N GLY A 8 38.60 8.54 -22.06
CA GLY A 8 37.76 7.45 -21.57
C GLY A 8 37.24 7.66 -20.15
N THR A 9 38.07 8.22 -19.26
CA THR A 9 37.68 8.55 -17.88
C THR A 9 36.71 9.74 -17.83
N ALA A 10 36.89 10.74 -18.69
CA ALA A 10 35.96 11.87 -18.81
C ALA A 10 34.58 11.40 -19.32
N ALA A 11 34.56 10.53 -20.33
CA ALA A 11 33.31 9.96 -20.86
C ALA A 11 32.57 9.08 -19.83
N LEU A 12 33.31 8.32 -19.00
CA LEU A 12 32.74 7.53 -17.91
C LEU A 12 32.15 8.41 -16.80
N LEU A 13 32.88 9.44 -16.35
CA LEU A 13 32.41 10.38 -15.33
C LEU A 13 31.19 11.19 -15.79
N GLU A 14 31.11 11.51 -17.08
CA GLU A 14 29.98 12.22 -17.67
C GLU A 14 28.74 11.31 -17.81
N THR A 15 28.97 10.02 -18.10
CA THR A 15 27.91 9.01 -18.12
C THR A 15 27.37 8.72 -16.71
N GLU A 16 28.23 8.62 -15.71
CA GLU A 16 27.84 8.45 -14.30
C GLU A 16 27.06 9.68 -13.79
N ASN A 17 27.51 10.90 -14.10
CA ASN A 17 26.75 12.11 -13.76
C ASN A 17 25.37 12.15 -14.43
N GLN A 18 25.27 11.76 -15.69
CA GLN A 18 23.99 11.64 -16.40
C GLN A 18 23.04 10.62 -15.75
N GLN A 19 23.57 9.48 -15.29
CA GLN A 19 22.77 8.49 -14.58
C GLN A 19 22.31 8.98 -13.21
N LEU A 20 23.16 9.67 -12.46
CA LEU A 20 22.79 10.27 -11.17
C LEU A 20 21.70 11.33 -11.33
N LEU A 21 21.77 12.14 -12.38
CA LEU A 21 20.74 13.14 -12.71
C LEU A 21 19.40 12.47 -13.04
N LYS A 22 19.40 11.43 -13.87
CA LYS A 22 18.17 10.64 -14.15
C LYS A 22 17.60 9.96 -12.91
N LEU A 23 18.47 9.43 -12.04
CA LEU A 23 18.02 8.78 -10.81
C LEU A 23 17.36 9.79 -9.87
N ASN A 24 17.95 10.99 -9.74
CA ASN A 24 17.38 12.07 -8.95
C ASN A 24 16.04 12.55 -9.54
N GLU A 25 15.94 12.66 -10.86
CA GLU A 25 14.68 12.99 -11.55
C GLU A 25 13.59 11.94 -11.28
N ILE A 26 13.90 10.64 -11.39
CA ILE A 26 12.95 9.54 -11.13
C ILE A 26 12.52 9.51 -9.66
N VAL A 27 13.44 9.76 -8.72
CA VAL A 27 13.14 9.81 -7.28
C VAL A 27 12.30 11.04 -6.95
N LEU A 28 12.58 12.19 -7.55
CA LEU A 28 11.75 13.40 -7.37
C LEU A 28 10.34 13.17 -7.93
N GLN A 29 10.23 12.52 -9.08
CA GLN A 29 8.96 12.19 -9.71
C GLN A 29 8.15 11.20 -8.85
N SER A 30 8.79 10.18 -8.27
CA SER A 30 8.12 9.23 -7.38
C SER A 30 7.70 9.85 -6.04
N ILE A 31 8.50 10.78 -5.48
CA ILE A 31 8.14 11.55 -4.28
C ILE A 31 6.97 12.50 -4.56
N GLU A 32 6.96 13.14 -5.73
CA GLU A 32 5.86 14.02 -6.13
C GLU A 32 4.56 13.23 -6.36
N GLU A 33 4.64 12.07 -7.01
CA GLU A 33 3.53 11.12 -7.13
C GLU A 33 3.04 10.64 -5.75
N GLU A 34 3.94 10.30 -4.82
CA GLU A 34 3.59 9.90 -3.46
C GLU A 34 2.87 11.02 -2.69
N LYS A 35 3.33 12.26 -2.85
CA LYS A 35 2.73 13.44 -2.22
C LYS A 35 1.36 13.76 -2.82
N LEU A 36 1.20 13.63 -4.13
CA LEU A 36 -0.08 13.79 -4.83
C LEU A 36 -1.09 12.72 -4.40
N ILE A 37 -0.66 11.46 -4.28
CA ILE A 37 -1.51 10.36 -3.79
C ILE A 37 -1.92 10.62 -2.34
N SER A 38 -0.97 11.00 -1.48
CA SER A 38 -1.25 11.28 -0.06
C SER A 38 -2.21 12.47 0.09
N GLN A 39 -2.02 13.56 -0.67
CA GLN A 39 -2.91 14.71 -0.66
C GLN A 39 -4.32 14.35 -1.15
N LYS A 40 -4.42 13.54 -2.20
CA LYS A 40 -5.69 13.06 -2.74
C LYS A 40 -6.43 12.16 -1.74
N LEU A 41 -5.71 11.33 -0.97
CA LEU A 41 -6.31 10.57 0.14
C LEU A 41 -6.96 11.47 1.18
N PHE A 42 -6.28 12.54 1.62
CA PHE A 42 -6.83 13.47 2.60
C PHE A 42 -8.09 14.21 2.10
N GLU A 43 -8.15 14.53 0.81
CA GLU A 43 -9.31 15.21 0.20
C GLU A 43 -10.59 14.35 0.19
N PHE A 44 -10.47 13.01 0.21
CA PHE A 44 -11.62 12.10 0.35
C PHE A 44 -12.20 12.04 1.77
N GLU A 45 -11.43 12.36 2.80
CA GLU A 45 -11.83 12.24 4.22
C GLU A 45 -12.77 13.39 4.66
N ASP A 46 -12.58 14.60 4.10
CA ASP A 46 -13.23 15.83 4.57
C ASP A 46 -14.64 16.10 3.99
N GLN A 47 -15.21 15.17 3.23
CA GLN A 47 -16.56 15.38 2.65
C GLN A 47 -17.66 15.09 3.68
N HIS A 48 -18.07 16.13 4.41
CA HIS A 48 -19.25 16.07 5.25
C HIS A 48 -20.52 15.80 4.42
N PRO A 49 -21.29 14.73 4.72
CA PRO A 49 -22.48 14.43 3.94
C PRO A 49 -23.59 15.46 4.19
N PRO A 50 -24.30 15.92 3.15
CA PRO A 50 -25.38 16.89 3.29
C PRO A 50 -26.52 16.33 4.14
N PHE A 51 -27.31 17.20 4.79
CA PHE A 51 -28.38 16.82 5.71
C PHE A 51 -29.42 15.86 5.07
N SER A 52 -29.74 16.06 3.79
CA SER A 52 -30.63 15.20 3.00
C SER A 52 -30.15 13.74 2.92
N SER A 53 -28.83 13.55 2.89
CA SER A 53 -28.20 12.23 2.84
C SER A 53 -28.36 11.48 4.17
N ARG A 54 -28.31 12.19 5.30
CA ARG A 54 -28.49 11.58 6.63
C ARG A 54 -29.94 11.11 6.83
N LEU A 55 -30.89 11.88 6.32
CA LEU A 55 -32.31 11.55 6.39
C LEU A 55 -32.65 10.31 5.54
N ALA A 56 -32.14 10.24 4.30
CA ALA A 56 -32.34 9.10 3.42
C ALA A 56 -31.78 7.79 4.01
N ASP A 57 -30.57 7.82 4.60
CA ASP A 57 -29.98 6.65 5.26
C ASP A 57 -30.80 6.18 6.46
N SER A 58 -31.33 7.11 7.25
CA SER A 58 -32.15 6.78 8.41
C SER A 58 -33.47 6.13 7.98
N ILE A 59 -34.08 6.59 6.90
CA ILE A 59 -35.33 6.01 6.39
C ILE A 59 -35.09 4.65 5.74
N ALA A 60 -34.00 4.50 4.96
CA ALA A 60 -33.64 3.23 4.33
C ALA A 60 -33.29 2.15 5.35
N SER A 61 -32.57 2.50 6.42
CA SER A 61 -32.24 1.57 7.52
C SER A 61 -33.46 1.18 8.35
N PHE A 62 -34.41 2.10 8.55
CA PHE A 62 -35.68 1.79 9.23
C PHE A 62 -36.57 0.86 8.40
N GLY A 63 -36.76 1.17 7.11
CA GLY A 63 -37.58 0.37 6.20
C GLY A 63 -37.02 -1.03 5.91
N GLY A 64 -35.70 -1.22 6.02
CA GLY A 64 -35.04 -2.52 5.85
C GLY A 64 -35.01 -3.41 7.10
N SER A 65 -35.57 -2.97 8.23
CA SER A 65 -35.52 -3.73 9.49
C SER A 65 -36.57 -4.85 9.53
N TRP A 66 -36.17 -6.04 9.98
CA TRP A 66 -37.09 -7.16 10.21
C TRP A 66 -38.23 -6.81 11.19
N ARG A 67 -37.96 -5.94 12.17
CA ARG A 67 -38.96 -5.48 13.15
C ARG A 67 -40.04 -4.60 12.50
N PHE A 68 -39.66 -3.75 11.54
CA PHE A 68 -40.59 -2.90 10.81
C PHE A 68 -41.56 -3.74 9.98
N ILE A 69 -41.05 -4.75 9.27
CA ILE A 69 -41.85 -5.66 8.44
C ILE A 69 -42.92 -6.35 9.30
N VAL A 70 -42.53 -6.94 10.44
CA VAL A 70 -43.47 -7.63 11.35
C VAL A 70 -44.55 -6.67 11.88
N PHE A 71 -44.16 -5.47 12.35
CA PHE A 71 -45.10 -4.47 12.85
C PHE A 71 -46.09 -3.99 11.75
N PHE A 72 -45.58 -3.75 10.55
CA PHE A 72 -46.39 -3.31 9.41
C PHE A 72 -47.40 -4.38 9.00
N THR A 73 -46.99 -5.64 8.92
CA THR A 73 -47.88 -6.78 8.64
C THR A 73 -48.95 -6.94 9.72
N LEU A 74 -48.58 -6.84 11.01
CA LEU A 74 -49.54 -6.90 12.12
C LEU A 74 -50.56 -5.77 12.06
N THR A 75 -50.13 -4.55 11.69
CA THR A 75 -51.03 -3.40 11.54
C THR A 75 -52.04 -3.63 10.42
N ILE A 76 -51.62 -4.18 9.28
CA ILE A 76 -52.52 -4.56 8.17
C ILE A 76 -53.52 -5.63 8.62
N LEU A 77 -53.06 -6.69 9.29
CA LEU A 77 -53.93 -7.75 9.79
C LEU A 77 -54.95 -7.21 10.81
N LEU A 78 -54.51 -6.32 11.71
CA LEU A 78 -55.38 -5.69 12.68
C LEU A 78 -56.45 -4.83 12.00
N TRP A 79 -56.08 -4.06 10.97
CA TRP A 79 -57.03 -3.26 10.17
C TRP A 79 -58.11 -4.12 9.51
N ILE A 80 -57.70 -5.26 8.92
CA ILE A 80 -58.61 -6.22 8.31
C ILE A 80 -59.53 -6.83 9.36
N CYS A 81 -58.98 -7.29 10.50
CA CYS A 81 -59.77 -7.90 11.57
C CYS A 81 -60.83 -6.93 12.15
N ILE A 82 -60.47 -5.66 12.36
CA ILE A 82 -61.40 -4.64 12.88
C ILE A 82 -62.54 -4.40 11.88
N ASN A 83 -62.23 -4.24 10.59
CA ASN A 83 -63.25 -3.96 9.57
C ASN A 83 -64.17 -5.15 9.26
N ILE A 84 -63.69 -6.40 9.40
CA ILE A 84 -64.52 -7.60 9.17
C ILE A 84 -65.36 -7.96 10.40
N TYR A 85 -64.75 -8.01 11.59
CA TYR A 85 -65.37 -8.67 12.76
C TYR A 85 -65.90 -7.71 13.82
N LEU A 86 -65.38 -6.47 13.88
CA LEU A 86 -65.58 -5.60 15.04
C LEU A 86 -66.55 -4.43 14.78
N LEU A 87 -66.80 -4.10 13.51
CA LEU A 87 -67.69 -3.00 13.12
C LEU A 87 -68.99 -3.52 12.50
N SER A 88 -70.13 -3.15 13.09
CA SER A 88 -71.46 -3.42 12.50
C SER A 88 -71.72 -2.65 11.20
N SER A 89 -70.99 -1.54 10.99
CA SER A 89 -70.92 -0.80 9.73
C SER A 89 -69.44 -0.64 9.36
N PRO A 90 -68.91 -1.45 8.44
CA PRO A 90 -67.48 -1.42 8.11
C PRO A 90 -67.06 -0.08 7.49
N PHE A 91 -65.96 0.50 7.97
CA PHE A 91 -65.40 1.73 7.43
C PHE A 91 -64.72 1.49 6.06
N ASP A 92 -64.09 0.32 5.89
CA ASP A 92 -63.49 -0.14 4.64
C ASP A 92 -63.99 -1.57 4.33
N PRO A 93 -65.17 -1.72 3.69
CA PRO A 93 -65.71 -3.03 3.34
C PRO A 93 -64.83 -3.77 2.33
N TYR A 94 -64.88 -5.11 2.33
CA TYR A 94 -64.24 -5.92 1.28
C TYR A 94 -64.71 -5.42 -0.10
N PRO A 95 -63.82 -5.03 -1.03
CA PRO A 95 -62.41 -5.44 -1.20
C PRO A 95 -61.31 -4.49 -0.64
N PHE A 96 -61.59 -3.69 0.40
CA PHE A 96 -60.63 -2.79 1.08
C PHE A 96 -60.01 -1.71 0.18
N ILE A 97 -60.83 -0.81 -0.35
CA ILE A 97 -60.37 0.21 -1.31
C ILE A 97 -59.42 1.23 -0.67
N LEU A 98 -59.66 1.61 0.58
CA LEU A 98 -58.83 2.61 1.26
C LEU A 98 -57.46 2.03 1.60
N LEU A 99 -57.43 0.80 2.13
CA LEU A 99 -56.18 0.10 2.41
C LEU A 99 -55.34 -0.06 1.13
N ASN A 100 -55.98 -0.45 0.02
CA ASN A 100 -55.29 -0.59 -1.27
C ASN A 100 -54.73 0.74 -1.80
N LEU A 101 -55.46 1.84 -1.64
CA LEU A 101 -54.99 3.17 -2.04
C LEU A 101 -53.74 3.57 -1.24
N VAL A 102 -53.76 3.37 0.07
CA VAL A 102 -52.64 3.70 0.97
C VAL A 102 -51.43 2.83 0.64
N LEU A 103 -51.61 1.51 0.50
CA LEU A 103 -50.53 0.57 0.18
C LEU A 103 -49.89 0.88 -1.18
N SER A 104 -50.70 1.20 -2.19
CA SER A 104 -50.20 1.59 -3.52
C SER A 104 -49.37 2.87 -3.46
N THR A 105 -49.83 3.87 -2.70
CA THR A 105 -49.09 5.13 -2.53
C THR A 105 -47.76 4.91 -1.79
N VAL A 106 -47.77 4.09 -0.73
CA VAL A 106 -46.56 3.73 0.02
C VAL A 106 -45.57 2.99 -0.88
N ALA A 107 -46.02 2.01 -1.65
CA ALA A 107 -45.18 1.27 -2.58
C ALA A 107 -44.58 2.16 -3.68
N ALA A 108 -45.37 3.10 -4.23
CA ALA A 108 -44.90 4.05 -5.24
C ALA A 108 -43.76 4.93 -4.74
N VAL A 109 -43.81 5.36 -3.47
CA VAL A 109 -42.73 6.16 -2.85
C VAL A 109 -41.54 5.28 -2.43
N GLN A 110 -41.77 4.01 -2.11
CA GLN A 110 -40.71 3.08 -1.70
C GLN A 110 -39.70 2.81 -2.82
N ALA A 111 -40.13 2.60 -4.06
CA ALA A 111 -39.21 2.22 -5.13
C ALA A 111 -38.11 3.27 -5.42
N PRO A 112 -38.43 4.58 -5.58
CA PRO A 112 -37.41 5.62 -5.72
C PRO A 112 -36.55 5.79 -4.48
N LEU A 113 -37.12 5.62 -3.28
CA LEU A 113 -36.37 5.72 -2.03
C LEU A 113 -35.33 4.60 -1.91
N ILE A 114 -35.72 3.37 -2.26
CA ILE A 114 -34.82 2.22 -2.34
C ILE A 114 -33.74 2.51 -3.37
N MET A 115 -34.09 2.98 -4.58
CA MET A 115 -33.12 3.31 -5.63
C MET A 115 -32.15 4.42 -5.20
N MET A 116 -32.62 5.47 -4.52
CA MET A 116 -31.75 6.51 -3.95
C MET A 116 -30.79 5.95 -2.90
N SER A 117 -31.27 5.05 -2.03
CA SER A 117 -30.43 4.40 -1.03
C SER A 117 -29.39 3.46 -1.65
N GLN A 118 -29.74 2.78 -2.75
CA GLN A 118 -28.84 1.90 -3.50
C GLN A 118 -27.76 2.71 -4.23
N ASN A 119 -28.13 3.71 -5.02
CA ASN A 119 -27.19 4.60 -5.71
C ASN A 119 -26.17 5.20 -4.72
N ARG A 120 -26.62 5.51 -3.49
CA ARG A 120 -25.75 6.06 -2.45
C ARG A 120 -24.80 5.02 -1.85
N LYS A 121 -25.26 3.78 -1.65
CA LYS A 121 -24.36 2.67 -1.26
C LYS A 121 -23.32 2.42 -2.34
N GLU A 122 -23.71 2.37 -3.61
CA GLU A 122 -22.80 2.19 -4.74
C GLU A 122 -21.77 3.32 -4.86
N GLN A 123 -22.19 4.57 -4.63
CA GLN A 123 -21.28 5.71 -4.58
C GLN A 123 -20.20 5.51 -3.51
N LYS A 124 -20.62 5.17 -2.29
CA LYS A 124 -19.72 4.95 -1.16
C LYS A 124 -18.81 3.74 -1.37
N ASP A 125 -19.33 2.67 -1.95
CA ASP A 125 -18.55 1.47 -2.28
C ASP A 125 -17.51 1.76 -3.36
N ARG A 126 -17.85 2.61 -4.35
CA ARG A 126 -16.89 3.08 -5.36
C ARG A 126 -15.80 3.96 -4.76
N GLU A 127 -16.15 4.90 -3.89
CA GLU A 127 -15.18 5.73 -3.17
C GLU A 127 -14.23 4.88 -2.31
N ARG A 128 -14.76 3.88 -1.59
CA ARG A 128 -13.96 2.90 -0.86
C ARG A 128 -13.03 2.11 -1.77
N GLY A 129 -13.52 1.64 -2.91
CA GLY A 129 -12.68 0.92 -3.88
C GLY A 129 -11.53 1.77 -4.43
N VAL A 130 -11.77 3.05 -4.71
CA VAL A 130 -10.72 3.98 -5.13
C VAL A 130 -9.71 4.20 -4.01
N HIS A 131 -10.17 4.39 -2.78
CA HIS A 131 -9.30 4.55 -1.62
C HIS A 131 -8.40 3.31 -1.41
N ASP A 132 -8.98 2.11 -1.41
CA ASP A 132 -8.25 0.87 -1.24
C ASP A 132 -7.21 0.66 -2.35
N TYR A 133 -7.56 1.02 -3.60
CA TYR A 133 -6.62 1.03 -4.72
C TYR A 133 -5.42 1.95 -4.48
N MET A 134 -5.66 3.18 -4.01
CA MET A 134 -4.58 4.14 -3.75
C MET A 134 -3.66 3.68 -2.60
N VAL A 135 -4.23 3.09 -1.54
CA VAL A 135 -3.44 2.52 -0.42
C VAL A 135 -2.57 1.35 -0.91
N ASN A 136 -3.12 0.50 -1.77
CA ASN A 136 -2.39 -0.61 -2.37
C ASN A 136 -1.23 -0.10 -3.23
N LEU A 137 -1.47 0.88 -4.10
CA LEU A 137 -0.44 1.51 -4.93
C LEU A 137 0.67 2.15 -4.08
N LYS A 138 0.30 2.86 -3.00
CA LYS A 138 1.28 3.43 -2.06
C LYS A 138 2.16 2.34 -1.43
N SER A 139 1.54 1.24 -1.00
CA SER A 139 2.26 0.10 -0.42
C SER A 139 3.22 -0.53 -1.43
N GLU A 140 2.81 -0.65 -2.69
CA GLU A 140 3.67 -1.17 -3.77
C GLU A 140 4.89 -0.27 -4.01
N ILE A 141 4.71 1.05 -4.05
CA ILE A 141 5.80 2.03 -4.18
C ILE A 141 6.77 1.94 -2.99
N GLU A 142 6.24 1.84 -1.77
CA GLU A 142 7.05 1.72 -0.55
C GLU A 142 7.91 0.45 -0.58
N VAL A 143 7.33 -0.69 -0.97
CA VAL A 143 8.06 -1.97 -1.13
C VAL A 143 9.14 -1.86 -2.22
N ARG A 144 8.83 -1.24 -3.37
CA ARG A 144 9.81 -1.02 -4.44
C ARG A 144 10.99 -0.16 -3.97
N ASN A 145 10.70 0.92 -3.23
CA ASN A 145 11.73 1.79 -2.65
C ASN A 145 12.61 1.06 -1.64
N LEU A 146 12.02 0.20 -0.79
CA LEU A 146 12.79 -0.65 0.13
C LEU A 146 13.69 -1.63 -0.62
N HIS A 147 13.20 -2.23 -1.71
CA HIS A 147 13.98 -3.16 -2.54
C HIS A 147 15.19 -2.47 -3.16
N GLN A 148 15.02 -1.27 -3.74
CA GLN A 148 16.12 -0.49 -4.31
C GLN A 148 17.18 -0.12 -3.26
N LYS A 149 16.78 0.27 -2.05
CA LYS A 149 17.71 0.55 -0.95
C LYS A 149 18.49 -0.70 -0.54
N LEU A 150 17.82 -1.84 -0.50
CA LEU A 150 18.42 -3.12 -0.17
C LEU A 150 19.46 -3.53 -1.22
N ASP A 151 19.13 -3.41 -2.51
CA ASP A 151 20.06 -3.70 -3.62
C ASP A 151 21.32 -2.82 -3.56
N LEU A 152 21.16 -1.54 -3.23
CA LEU A 152 22.29 -0.61 -3.03
C LEU A 152 23.19 -1.05 -1.88
N LEU A 153 22.61 -1.40 -0.72
CA LEU A 153 23.36 -1.86 0.45
C LEU A 153 24.08 -3.18 0.18
N ILE A 154 23.44 -4.13 -0.52
CA ILE A 154 24.08 -5.40 -0.90
C ILE A 154 25.27 -5.15 -1.83
N THR A 155 25.12 -4.25 -2.80
CA THR A 155 26.18 -3.90 -3.74
C THR A 155 27.38 -3.28 -3.03
N GLU A 156 27.13 -2.40 -2.05
CA GLU A 156 28.18 -1.80 -1.22
C GLU A 156 28.89 -2.87 -0.36
N GLN A 157 28.13 -3.73 0.32
CA GLN A 157 28.69 -4.84 1.11
C GLN A 157 29.55 -5.79 0.26
N MET A 158 29.13 -6.11 -0.96
CA MET A 158 29.92 -6.92 -1.89
C MET A 158 31.25 -6.26 -2.24
N LYS A 159 31.27 -4.95 -2.51
CA LYS A 159 32.52 -4.22 -2.78
C LYS A 159 33.47 -4.29 -1.59
N THR A 160 32.97 -4.01 -0.38
CA THR A 160 33.78 -4.11 0.85
C THR A 160 34.34 -5.52 1.05
N LEU A 161 33.55 -6.56 0.79
CA LEU A 161 34.02 -7.95 0.90
C LEU A 161 35.15 -8.25 -0.10
N PHE A 162 35.04 -7.77 -1.34
CA PHE A 162 36.10 -7.90 -2.35
C PHE A 162 37.38 -7.18 -1.93
N GLU A 163 37.28 -5.97 -1.38
CA GLU A 163 38.45 -5.23 -0.88
C GLU A 163 39.16 -5.97 0.26
N ILE A 164 38.39 -6.51 1.22
CA ILE A 164 38.95 -7.33 2.31
C ILE A 164 39.63 -8.59 1.76
N GLN A 165 39.01 -9.28 0.80
CA GLN A 165 39.62 -10.47 0.17
C GLN A 165 40.92 -10.13 -0.58
N LYS A 166 40.96 -8.99 -1.27
CA LYS A 166 42.16 -8.52 -1.97
C LYS A 166 43.29 -8.25 -0.98
N LEU A 167 42.99 -7.56 0.12
CA LEU A 167 43.95 -7.28 1.19
C LEU A 167 44.48 -8.58 1.82
N GLN A 168 43.61 -9.59 2.02
CA GLN A 168 44.05 -10.91 2.50
C GLN A 168 44.98 -11.62 1.50
N MET A 169 44.74 -11.52 0.18
CA MET A 169 45.67 -12.08 -0.82
C MET A 169 47.01 -11.37 -0.81
N GLU A 170 47.02 -10.04 -0.77
CA GLU A 170 48.26 -9.23 -0.72
C GLU A 170 49.09 -9.59 0.52
N MET A 171 48.45 -9.70 1.69
CA MET A 171 49.13 -10.15 2.92
C MET A 171 49.68 -11.58 2.80
N MET A 172 48.93 -12.50 2.19
CA MET A 172 49.39 -13.88 1.96
C MET A 172 50.61 -13.93 1.04
N GLU A 173 50.65 -13.07 0.03
CA GLU A 173 51.78 -12.96 -0.90
C GLU A 173 53.02 -12.39 -0.20
N GLU A 174 52.85 -11.34 0.61
CA GLU A 174 53.91 -10.76 1.42
C GLU A 174 54.47 -11.75 2.46
N ILE A 175 53.60 -12.50 3.15
CA ILE A 175 54.02 -13.56 4.09
C ILE A 175 54.79 -14.66 3.35
N LYS A 176 54.32 -15.07 2.17
CA LYS A 176 54.99 -16.09 1.35
C LYS A 176 56.38 -15.63 0.92
N GLU A 177 56.53 -14.38 0.49
CA GLU A 177 57.84 -13.80 0.17
C GLU A 177 58.74 -13.73 1.40
N ALA A 178 58.26 -13.22 2.53
CA ALA A 178 59.04 -13.13 3.77
C ALA A 178 59.53 -14.50 4.26
N ILE A 179 58.71 -15.55 4.13
CA ILE A 179 59.10 -16.94 4.43
C ILE A 179 60.14 -17.44 3.41
N ALA A 180 59.99 -17.15 2.13
CA ALA A 180 60.94 -17.53 1.09
C ALA A 180 62.31 -16.87 1.30
N THR A 181 62.36 -15.58 1.65
CA THR A 181 63.60 -14.85 1.96
C THR A 181 64.27 -15.39 3.22
N LYS A 182 63.50 -15.75 4.26
CA LYS A 182 64.03 -16.36 5.50
C LYS A 182 64.56 -17.78 5.29
N THR A 183 64.08 -18.49 4.26
CA THR A 183 64.51 -19.86 3.92
C THR A 183 65.77 -19.88 3.04
N PHE A 184 66.12 -18.77 2.36
CA PHE A 184 67.26 -18.69 1.43
C PHE A 184 68.59 -18.18 2.05
N MET A 185 68.59 -17.74 3.31
CA MET A 185 69.85 -17.54 4.04
C MET A 185 70.19 -18.82 4.82
N PRO A 186 71.13 -19.67 4.36
CA PRO A 186 71.68 -20.68 5.24
C PRO A 186 72.35 -19.94 6.39
N GLU A 187 72.09 -20.36 7.63
CA GLU A 187 73.04 -20.07 8.72
C GLU A 187 74.42 -20.54 8.25
N SER A 188 75.27 -19.60 7.86
CA SER A 188 76.70 -19.84 7.65
C SER A 188 77.39 -19.75 9.02
N PRO A 189 78.29 -20.69 9.34
CA PRO A 189 78.49 -21.20 10.68
C PRO A 189 79.15 -20.15 11.58
N SER A 190 78.60 -19.99 12.78
CA SER A 190 79.30 -19.29 13.85
C SER A 190 80.56 -20.09 14.20
N HIS A 191 81.71 -19.53 13.82
CA HIS A 191 83.00 -19.94 14.35
C HIS A 191 82.95 -19.95 15.88
N SER A 192 82.92 -21.13 16.49
CA SER A 192 83.29 -21.31 17.89
C SER A 192 84.79 -21.61 17.96
N LEU A 193 85.61 -20.56 17.88
CA LEU A 193 86.97 -20.61 18.43
C LEU A 193 86.86 -20.40 19.95
N VAL A 194 86.78 -21.48 20.74
CA VAL A 194 87.19 -21.45 22.15
C VAL A 194 87.74 -22.83 22.56
N SER A 195 89.08 -22.89 22.59
CA SER A 195 89.96 -23.41 23.65
C SER A 195 89.63 -24.70 24.44
N THR A 196 90.69 -25.52 24.56
CA THR A 196 91.19 -26.21 25.77
C THR A 196 90.40 -27.40 26.35
N ASN A 197 90.92 -28.63 26.20
CA ASN A 197 91.71 -29.35 27.23
C ASN A 197 91.78 -30.88 26.96
N LEU A 198 92.96 -31.42 27.26
CA LEU A 198 93.40 -32.83 27.36
C LEU A 198 93.72 -33.59 26.05
#